data_AF-A0A916RAT8-F1
#
_entry.id   AF-A0A916RAT8-F1
#
_cell.length_a   1.000
_cell.length_b   1.000
_cell.length_c   1.000
_cell.angle_alpha   90.00
_cell.angle_beta   90.00
_cell.angle_gamma   90.00
#
_symmetry.space_group_name_H-M   'P 1'
#
loop_
_entity.id
_entity.type
_entity.pdbx_description
1 polymer ?
#
loop_
_entity_poly.entity_id
_entity_poly.type
_entity_poly.pdbx_seq_one_letter_code
_entity_poly.pdbx_strand_id
1 'polypeptide(L)'
;MIHSVEEIRLDLLLGMAEDTDDMRFSVKQKGELMWSICHDNILKFLKNVPSSRQHRVKYEDLVQQPQSTVNLLCEFIGLDFHVDMLQPYKEKKQRMSDSIDSVSRMVGDPKFHTHKSIDAKAADRWKEDYQVDFLAEETWQVAEELGYEKMNVTDNNREEGEI
;
A
#
# COMPACT_ATOMS: atom_id res chain seq x y z
N MET A 1 -0.35 -2.31 -3.29
CA MET A 1 -1.77 -1.91 -3.07
C MET A 1 -2.65 -2.26 -4.26
N ILE A 2 -2.28 -1.92 -5.50
CA ILE A 2 -3.12 -2.16 -6.70
C ILE A 2 -3.54 -3.63 -6.80
N HIS A 3 -2.58 -4.56 -6.79
CA HIS A 3 -2.89 -6.00 -6.80
C HIS A 3 -3.70 -6.45 -5.58
N SER A 4 -3.47 -5.84 -4.40
CA SER A 4 -4.22 -6.17 -3.18
C SER A 4 -5.72 -5.87 -3.34
N VAL A 5 -6.09 -4.82 -4.09
CA VAL A 5 -7.50 -4.52 -4.42
C VAL A 5 -8.14 -5.66 -5.19
N GLU A 6 -7.42 -6.24 -6.15
CA GLU A 6 -7.87 -7.40 -6.92
C GLU A 6 -7.99 -8.64 -6.03
N GLU A 7 -6.95 -8.95 -5.24
CA GLU A 7 -6.93 -10.14 -4.38
C GLU A 7 -8.07 -10.20 -3.36
N ILE A 8 -8.43 -9.06 -2.75
CA ILE A 8 -9.42 -9.02 -1.66
C ILE A 8 -10.78 -8.46 -2.10
N ARG A 9 -10.92 -8.12 -3.39
CA ARG A 9 -12.10 -7.44 -3.94
C ARG A 9 -12.49 -6.21 -3.12
N LEU A 10 -11.50 -5.36 -2.83
CA LEU A 10 -11.69 -4.14 -2.04
C LEU A 10 -12.66 -3.18 -2.74
N ASP A 11 -12.79 -3.29 -4.08
CA ASP A 11 -13.79 -2.60 -4.88
C ASP A 11 -15.23 -2.84 -4.41
N LEU A 12 -15.55 -4.06 -3.98
CA LEU A 12 -16.88 -4.39 -3.46
C LEU A 12 -17.11 -3.80 -2.07
N LEU A 13 -16.07 -3.81 -1.21
CA LEU A 13 -16.16 -3.33 0.17
C LEU A 13 -16.27 -1.80 0.26
N LEU A 14 -15.66 -1.09 -0.68
CA LEU A 14 -15.66 0.37 -0.74
C LEU A 14 -16.84 0.95 -1.53
N GLY A 15 -17.79 0.11 -1.97
CA GLY A 15 -18.93 0.56 -2.78
C GLY A 15 -18.54 1.07 -4.17
N MET A 16 -17.34 0.74 -4.68
CA MET A 16 -16.87 1.09 -6.04
C MET A 16 -17.53 0.22 -7.13
N ALA A 17 -18.64 -0.46 -6.77
CA ALA A 17 -19.28 -1.51 -7.54
C ALA A 17 -20.76 -1.24 -7.84
N GLU A 18 -21.40 -0.27 -7.17
CA GLU A 18 -22.84 -0.01 -7.35
C GLU A 18 -23.12 1.38 -7.93
N ASP A 19 -23.62 1.33 -9.17
CA ASP A 19 -24.35 2.31 -9.95
C ASP A 19 -23.70 3.63 -10.41
N THR A 20 -23.87 3.86 -11.72
CA THR A 20 -23.55 5.03 -12.57
C THR A 20 -22.14 5.04 -13.20
N ASP A 21 -22.06 4.68 -14.48
CA ASP A 21 -20.91 4.84 -15.40
C ASP A 21 -19.57 4.16 -15.02
N ASP A 22 -19.47 3.57 -13.82
CA ASP A 22 -18.29 2.94 -13.21
C ASP A 22 -17.99 1.51 -13.72
N MET A 23 -18.72 1.06 -14.75
CA MET A 23 -18.45 -0.18 -15.50
C MET A 23 -17.28 -0.03 -16.50
N ARG A 24 -16.69 1.17 -16.64
CA ARG A 24 -15.63 1.44 -17.63
C ARG A 24 -14.22 1.01 -17.20
N PHE A 25 -14.01 0.77 -15.90
CA PHE A 25 -12.69 0.42 -15.38
C PHE A 25 -12.67 -1.02 -14.84
N SER A 26 -11.64 -1.77 -15.22
CA SER A 26 -11.33 -3.08 -14.62
C SER A 26 -10.99 -2.94 -13.13
N VAL A 27 -11.06 -4.04 -12.37
CA VAL A 27 -10.71 -4.03 -10.92
C VAL A 27 -9.28 -3.51 -10.71
N LYS A 28 -8.36 -3.86 -11.62
CA LYS A 28 -6.99 -3.36 -11.65
C LYS A 28 -6.92 -1.84 -11.81
N GLN A 29 -7.63 -1.29 -12.81
CA GLN A 29 -7.71 0.15 -13.05
C GLN A 29 -8.36 0.88 -11.88
N LYS A 30 -9.38 0.29 -11.24
CA LYS A 30 -9.95 0.84 -10.00
C LYS A 30 -8.92 0.86 -8.87
N GLY A 31 -8.11 -0.19 -8.74
CA GLY A 31 -7.01 -0.24 -7.78
C GLY A 31 -5.92 0.80 -8.03
N GLU A 32 -5.58 1.03 -9.30
CA GLU A 32 -4.66 2.07 -9.74
C GLU A 32 -5.19 3.48 -9.47
N LEU A 33 -6.44 3.75 -9.86
CA LEU A 33 -7.11 5.02 -9.60
C LEU A 33 -7.17 5.31 -8.10
N MET A 34 -7.58 4.33 -7.30
CA MET A 34 -7.64 4.46 -5.85
C MET A 34 -6.26 4.78 -5.27
N TRP A 35 -5.21 4.03 -5.66
CA TRP A 35 -3.85 4.29 -5.20
C TRP A 35 -3.40 5.70 -5.58
N SER A 36 -3.59 6.10 -6.84
CA SER A 36 -3.11 7.38 -7.37
C SER A 36 -3.85 8.57 -6.74
N ILE A 37 -5.17 8.52 -6.69
CA ILE A 37 -6.02 9.58 -6.13
C ILE A 37 -5.75 9.75 -4.63
N CYS A 38 -5.64 8.66 -3.87
CA CYS A 38 -5.35 8.74 -2.44
C CYS A 38 -3.98 9.41 -2.18
N HIS A 39 -2.94 8.98 -2.89
CA HIS A 39 -1.61 9.54 -2.69
C HIS A 39 -1.48 10.97 -3.18
N ASP A 40 -2.05 11.30 -4.35
CA ASP A 40 -2.08 12.66 -4.87
C ASP A 40 -2.82 13.62 -3.91
N ASN A 41 -3.96 13.19 -3.35
CA ASN A 41 -4.67 13.97 -2.34
C ASN A 41 -3.82 14.19 -1.07
N ILE A 42 -3.15 13.15 -0.57
CA ILE A 42 -2.25 13.27 0.59
C ILE A 42 -1.09 14.22 0.30
N LEU A 43 -0.43 14.08 -0.85
CA LEU A 43 0.69 14.94 -1.26
C LEU A 43 0.24 16.40 -1.40
N LYS A 44 -0.89 16.66 -2.07
CA LYS A 44 -1.48 18.00 -2.20
C LYS A 44 -1.84 18.62 -0.85
N PHE A 45 -2.42 17.83 0.06
CA PHE A 45 -2.72 18.29 1.42
C PHE A 45 -1.44 18.67 2.17
N LEU A 46 -0.42 17.80 2.13
CA LEU A 46 0.83 17.97 2.86
C LEU A 46 1.67 19.15 2.37
N LYS A 47 1.50 19.63 1.13
CA LYS A 47 2.13 20.87 0.64
C LYS A 47 1.84 22.09 1.52
N ASN A 48 0.71 22.09 2.24
CA ASN A 48 0.31 23.17 3.14
C ASN A 48 0.56 22.84 4.62
N VAL A 49 1.21 21.71 4.93
CA VAL A 49 1.55 21.29 6.28
C VAL A 49 3.05 21.52 6.52
N PRO A 50 3.46 22.16 7.63
CA PRO A 50 4.87 22.31 7.98
C PRO A 50 5.61 20.97 7.98
N SER A 51 6.85 20.95 7.47
CA SER A 51 7.67 19.74 7.36
C SER A 51 7.88 19.02 8.71
N SER A 52 7.91 19.76 9.81
CA SER A 52 8.01 19.23 11.18
C SER A 52 6.76 18.49 11.65
N ARG A 53 5.65 18.53 10.91
CA ARG A 53 4.38 17.83 11.21
C ARG A 53 4.03 16.78 10.17
N GLN A 54 4.99 16.38 9.35
CA GLN A 54 4.85 15.28 8.40
C GLN A 54 5.99 14.30 8.56
N HIS A 55 5.65 13.02 8.48
CA HIS A 55 6.62 11.93 8.47
C HIS A 55 6.10 10.86 7.53
N ARG A 56 6.95 10.42 6.59
CA ARG A 56 6.60 9.42 5.59
C ARG A 56 7.23 8.09 5.94
N VAL A 57 6.42 7.05 6.03
CA VAL A 57 6.87 5.67 6.20
C VAL A 57 6.60 4.91 4.90
N LYS A 58 7.63 4.34 4.29
CA LYS A 58 7.46 3.40 3.17
C LYS A 58 7.14 2.02 3.72
N TYR A 59 6.18 1.33 3.10
CA TYR A 59 5.77 0.00 3.52
C TYR A 59 6.95 -0.99 3.44
N GLU A 60 7.74 -0.88 2.39
CA GLU A 60 8.89 -1.74 2.11
C GLU A 60 9.95 -1.59 3.22
N ASP A 61 10.28 -0.36 3.61
CA ASP A 61 11.18 -0.08 4.72
C ASP A 61 10.62 -0.58 6.06
N LEU A 62 9.30 -0.46 6.27
CA LEU A 62 8.64 -0.93 7.48
C LEU A 62 8.72 -2.45 7.64
N VAL A 63 8.61 -3.22 6.57
CA VAL A 63 8.66 -4.69 6.67
C VAL A 63 10.07 -5.26 6.54
N GLN A 64 10.97 -4.60 5.81
CA GLN A 64 12.38 -5.03 5.69
C GLN A 64 13.24 -4.58 6.86
N GLN A 65 13.02 -3.36 7.37
CA GLN A 65 13.80 -2.76 8.46
C GLN A 65 12.90 -2.23 9.60
N PRO A 66 12.03 -3.08 10.18
CA PRO A 66 10.96 -2.64 11.09
C PRO A 66 11.48 -1.87 12.29
N GLN A 67 12.59 -2.29 12.90
CA GLN A 67 13.14 -1.59 14.07
C GLN A 67 13.63 -0.18 13.74
N SER A 68 14.37 -0.01 12.64
CA SER A 68 14.87 1.30 12.21
C SER A 68 13.70 2.23 11.88
N THR A 69 12.75 1.74 11.09
CA THR A 69 11.58 2.50 10.66
C THR A 69 10.68 2.91 11.83
N VAL A 70 10.41 2.01 12.78
CA VAL A 70 9.62 2.32 13.97
C VAL A 70 10.36 3.27 14.92
N ASN A 71 11.68 3.14 15.07
CA ASN A 71 12.48 4.09 15.86
C ASN A 71 12.37 5.52 15.32
N LEU A 72 12.52 5.71 14.01
CA LEU A 72 12.40 7.03 13.37
C LEU A 72 10.99 7.61 13.54
N LEU A 73 9.96 6.75 13.45
CA LEU A 73 8.59 7.17 13.71
C LEU A 73 8.39 7.60 15.18
N CYS A 74 8.92 6.82 16.13
CA CYS A 74 8.91 7.11 17.56
C CYS A 74 9.58 8.45 17.88
N GLU A 75 10.77 8.70 17.33
CA GLU A 75 11.48 9.98 17.47
C GLU A 75 10.62 11.14 16.95
N PHE A 76 10.02 10.97 15.77
CA PHE A 76 9.16 12.00 15.17
C PHE A 76 7.93 12.35 16.02
N ILE A 77 7.27 11.34 16.62
CA ILE A 77 6.07 11.55 17.45
C ILE A 77 6.40 11.84 18.93
N GLY A 78 7.68 11.84 19.32
CA GLY A 78 8.12 12.10 20.69
C GLY A 78 7.83 10.96 21.67
N LEU A 79 7.90 9.70 21.22
CA LEU A 79 7.75 8.52 22.05
C LEU A 79 9.05 7.72 22.14
N ASP A 80 9.27 7.06 23.27
CA ASP A 80 10.34 6.06 23.40
C ASP A 80 9.98 4.79 22.64
N PHE A 81 10.97 4.20 21.97
CA PHE A 81 10.81 2.90 21.34
C PHE A 81 10.55 1.80 22.38
N HIS A 82 9.63 0.90 22.06
CA HIS A 82 9.41 -0.32 22.83
C HIS A 82 9.46 -1.56 21.92
N VAL A 83 10.13 -2.63 22.36
CA VAL A 83 10.32 -3.85 21.57
C VAL A 83 9.01 -4.49 21.09
N ASP A 84 7.95 -4.36 21.89
CA ASP A 84 6.63 -4.88 21.55
C ASP A 84 5.94 -4.16 20.38
N MET A 85 6.46 -3.01 19.94
CA MET A 85 6.03 -2.37 18.69
C MET A 85 6.38 -3.23 17.47
N LEU A 86 7.40 -4.10 17.58
CA LEU A 86 7.80 -5.04 16.54
C LEU A 86 7.04 -6.37 16.60
N GLN A 87 6.04 -6.49 17.49
CA GLN A 87 5.29 -7.72 17.74
C GLN A 87 3.78 -7.52 17.55
N PRO A 88 3.32 -7.06 16.37
CA PRO A 88 1.93 -6.66 16.16
C PRO A 88 0.91 -7.81 16.29
N TYR A 89 1.35 -9.06 16.21
CA TYR A 89 0.50 -10.26 16.27
C TYR A 89 0.37 -10.88 17.67
N LYS A 90 1.09 -10.36 18.68
CA LYS A 90 0.95 -10.77 20.08
C LYS A 90 -0.25 -10.06 20.72
N GLU A 91 -0.82 -10.64 21.77
CA GLU A 91 -1.80 -9.96 22.65
C GLU A 91 -2.99 -9.38 21.87
N LYS A 92 -3.57 -10.18 20.95
CA LYS A 92 -4.53 -9.72 19.95
C LYS A 92 -5.68 -8.89 20.52
N LYS A 93 -6.21 -9.32 21.68
CA LYS A 93 -7.27 -8.63 22.44
C LYS A 93 -6.85 -7.25 22.93
N GLN A 94 -5.68 -7.17 23.57
CA GLN A 94 -5.14 -5.90 24.09
C GLN A 94 -4.84 -4.92 22.95
N ARG A 95 -4.49 -5.44 21.78
CA ARG A 95 -4.21 -4.67 20.56
C ARG A 95 -5.44 -4.43 19.69
N MET A 96 -6.62 -4.90 20.10
CA MET A 96 -7.88 -4.77 19.35
C MET A 96 -7.75 -5.23 17.89
N SER A 97 -7.00 -6.32 17.68
CA SER A 97 -6.71 -6.90 16.35
C SER A 97 -7.45 -8.21 16.09
N ASP A 98 -8.22 -8.69 17.06
CA ASP A 98 -9.21 -9.73 16.89
C ASP A 98 -10.61 -9.14 16.73
N SER A 99 -11.46 -9.87 16.01
CA SER A 99 -12.87 -9.52 15.88
C SER A 99 -13.63 -9.80 17.17
N ILE A 100 -14.67 -9.00 17.44
CA ILE A 100 -15.58 -9.19 18.57
C ILE A 100 -16.27 -10.57 18.50
N ASP A 101 -16.64 -11.01 17.29
CA ASP A 101 -17.28 -12.31 17.02
C ASP A 101 -16.70 -12.97 15.76
N SER A 102 -16.86 -14.30 15.62
CA SER A 102 -16.40 -15.09 14.46
C SER A 102 -17.02 -14.68 13.11
N VAL A 103 -18.12 -13.92 13.16
CA VAL A 103 -18.85 -13.42 11.99
C VAL A 103 -18.47 -11.98 11.65
N SER A 104 -18.00 -11.20 12.64
CA SER A 104 -17.55 -9.84 12.42
C SER A 104 -16.17 -9.86 11.77
N ARG A 105 -16.02 -9.27 10.59
CA ARG A 105 -14.70 -9.08 9.98
C ARG A 105 -14.08 -7.82 10.56
N MET A 106 -12.79 -7.90 10.93
CA MET A 106 -12.02 -6.73 11.30
C MET A 106 -12.17 -5.65 10.22
N VAL A 107 -12.48 -4.41 10.62
CA VAL A 107 -12.48 -3.26 9.71
C VAL A 107 -11.02 -2.92 9.43
N GLY A 108 -10.48 -3.46 8.34
CA GLY A 108 -9.06 -3.40 7.99
C GLY A 108 -8.70 -4.52 7.01
N ASP A 109 -7.46 -5.02 7.08
CA ASP A 109 -7.02 -6.15 6.25
C ASP A 109 -7.62 -7.48 6.75
N PRO A 110 -8.53 -8.13 6.00
CA PRO A 110 -9.10 -9.41 6.40
C PRO A 110 -8.03 -10.50 6.57
N LYS A 111 -6.87 -10.39 5.91
CA LYS A 111 -5.77 -11.35 6.00
C LYS A 111 -4.82 -11.07 7.18
N PHE A 112 -4.98 -9.98 7.92
CA PHE A 112 -4.09 -9.62 9.02
C PHE A 112 -3.87 -10.78 10.01
N HIS A 113 -4.95 -11.46 10.41
CA HIS A 113 -4.90 -12.58 11.36
C HIS A 113 -4.21 -13.85 10.83
N THR A 114 -3.94 -13.93 9.53
CA THR A 114 -3.26 -15.07 8.88
C THR A 114 -1.74 -15.00 9.02
N HIS A 115 -1.21 -13.83 9.32
CA HIS A 115 0.22 -13.60 9.55
C HIS A 115 0.60 -13.83 11.03
N LYS A 116 1.88 -14.16 11.26
CA LYS A 116 2.43 -14.44 12.60
C LYS A 116 3.54 -13.49 13.02
N SER A 117 4.15 -12.82 12.06
CA SER A 117 5.27 -11.89 12.23
C SER A 117 5.28 -10.90 11.08
N ILE A 118 6.02 -9.80 11.24
CA ILE A 118 6.36 -8.90 10.13
C ILE A 118 7.18 -9.71 9.12
N ASP A 119 6.72 -9.78 7.87
CA ASP A 119 7.36 -10.56 6.82
C ASP A 119 8.04 -9.64 5.80
N ALA A 120 9.37 -9.61 5.82
CA ALA A 120 10.17 -8.80 4.91
C ALA A 120 9.93 -9.15 3.43
N LYS A 121 9.51 -10.38 3.12
CA LYS A 121 9.22 -10.79 1.73
C LYS A 121 8.05 -10.03 1.13
N ALA A 122 7.16 -9.49 1.95
CA ALA A 122 6.02 -8.72 1.48
C ALA A 122 6.44 -7.43 0.74
N ALA A 123 7.63 -6.88 1.03
CA ALA A 123 8.16 -5.70 0.35
C ALA A 123 8.39 -5.91 -1.16
N ASP A 124 8.74 -7.13 -1.57
CA ASP A 124 9.10 -7.45 -2.94
C ASP A 124 8.01 -8.26 -3.67
N ARG A 125 6.92 -8.60 -2.99
CA ARG A 125 5.83 -9.42 -3.57
C ARG A 125 5.23 -8.80 -4.83
N TRP A 126 5.15 -7.47 -4.89
CA TRP A 126 4.63 -6.76 -6.07
C TRP A 126 5.45 -7.03 -7.33
N LYS A 127 6.73 -7.40 -7.20
CA LYS A 127 7.62 -7.72 -8.33
C LYS A 127 7.23 -9.03 -9.02
N GLU A 128 6.47 -9.89 -8.36
CA GLU A 128 5.94 -11.12 -8.96
C GLU A 128 4.77 -10.81 -9.91
N ASP A 129 3.93 -9.84 -9.54
CA ASP A 129 2.72 -9.48 -10.28
C ASP A 129 2.96 -8.38 -11.34
N TYR A 130 3.97 -7.54 -11.13
CA TYR A 130 4.31 -6.40 -11.98
C TYR A 130 5.35 -6.75 -13.05
N GLN A 131 4.97 -7.65 -13.97
CA GLN A 131 5.84 -8.11 -15.06
C GLN A 131 5.76 -7.26 -16.34
N VAL A 132 4.70 -6.47 -16.49
CA VAL A 132 4.47 -5.57 -17.63
C VAL A 132 3.99 -4.27 -17.05
N ASP A 133 4.58 -3.15 -17.48
CA ASP A 133 4.11 -1.85 -17.05
C ASP A 133 2.73 -1.58 -17.65
N PHE A 134 1.75 -1.42 -16.75
CA PHE A 134 0.37 -1.09 -17.09
C PHE A 134 -0.07 0.24 -16.48
N LEU A 135 0.81 0.92 -15.73
CA LEU A 135 0.46 2.14 -15.01
C LEU A 135 0.38 3.31 -15.99
N ALA A 136 -0.63 4.15 -15.80
CA ALA A 136 -0.75 5.41 -16.50
C ALA A 136 0.39 6.36 -16.09
N GLU A 137 0.70 7.30 -16.97
CA GLU A 137 1.77 8.26 -16.73
C GLU A 137 1.48 9.15 -15.51
N GLU A 138 0.21 9.49 -15.28
CA GLU A 138 -0.24 10.22 -14.08
C GLU A 138 0.04 9.45 -12.79
N THR A 139 -0.10 8.12 -12.82
CA THR A 139 0.23 7.25 -11.69
C THR A 139 1.74 7.21 -11.45
N TRP A 140 2.53 7.17 -12.52
CA TRP A 140 3.98 7.24 -12.44
C TRP A 140 4.49 8.56 -11.86
N GLN A 141 3.91 9.70 -12.23
CA GLN A 141 4.27 11.00 -11.64
C GLN A 141 4.12 10.99 -10.12
N VAL A 142 3.02 10.42 -9.60
CA VAL A 142 2.80 10.28 -8.16
C VAL A 142 3.80 9.29 -7.54
N ALA A 143 4.08 8.18 -8.21
CA ALA A 143 5.03 7.17 -7.73
C ALA A 143 6.47 7.71 -7.62
N GLU A 144 6.91 8.49 -8.60
CA GLU A 144 8.21 9.15 -8.59
C GLU A 144 8.33 10.20 -7.48
N GLU A 145 7.27 11.00 -7.22
CA GLU A 145 7.22 11.94 -6.08
C GLU A 145 7.31 11.19 -4.73
N LEU A 146 6.79 9.96 -4.68
CA LEU A 146 6.92 9.07 -3.53
C LEU A 146 8.29 8.35 -3.44
N GLY A 147 9.12 8.50 -4.47
CA GLY A 147 10.45 7.91 -4.58
C GLY A 147 10.43 6.42 -4.95
N TYR A 148 9.46 6.00 -5.78
CA TYR A 148 9.51 4.75 -6.53
C TYR A 148 10.14 5.00 -7.90
N GLU A 149 10.84 3.99 -8.42
CA GLU A 149 11.55 4.08 -9.70
C GLU A 149 10.87 3.19 -10.75
N LYS A 150 10.82 3.66 -12.00
CA LYS A 150 10.38 2.86 -13.15
C LYS A 150 11.24 1.61 -13.27
N MET A 151 10.60 0.44 -13.26
CA MET A 151 11.30 -0.78 -13.61
C MET A 151 11.61 -0.78 -15.10
N ASN A 152 12.86 -1.08 -15.45
CA ASN A 152 13.23 -1.39 -16.83
C ASN A 152 12.68 -2.78 -17.16
N VAL A 153 11.39 -2.88 -17.43
CA VAL A 153 10.79 -4.09 -17.98
C VAL A 153 11.18 -4.13 -19.46
N THR A 154 11.89 -5.19 -19.88
CA THR A 154 12.19 -5.41 -21.30
C THR A 154 10.90 -5.54 -22.08
N ASP A 155 10.60 -4.52 -22.88
CA ASP A 155 9.49 -4.51 -23.83
C ASP A 155 9.84 -5.48 -24.98
N ASN A 156 9.59 -6.77 -24.77
CA ASN A 156 9.81 -7.81 -25.78
C ASN A 156 8.81 -7.71 -26.97
N ASN A 157 7.94 -6.69 -27.00
CA ASN A 157 6.92 -6.49 -28.04
C ASN A 157 7.11 -5.22 -28.87
N ARG A 158 8.27 -4.54 -28.81
CA ARG A 158 8.69 -3.70 -29.94
C ARG A 158 9.15 -4.62 -31.07
N GLU A 159 8.18 -5.12 -31.83
CA GLU A 159 8.44 -5.57 -33.19
C GLU A 159 9.26 -4.48 -33.89
N GLU A 160 10.42 -4.90 -34.39
CA GLU A 160 11.28 -4.15 -35.29
C GLU A 160 10.45 -3.74 -36.53
N GLY A 161 9.80 -2.58 -36.45
CA GLY A 161 9.04 -1.97 -37.54
C GLY A 161 9.90 -1.02 -38.35
N GLU A 162 10.80 -1.63 -39.14
CA GLU A 162 11.34 -1.23 -40.45
C GLU A 162 11.96 0.16 -40.71
N ILE A 163 13.07 0.07 -41.44
CA ILE A 163 13.95 1.10 -42.00
C ILE A 163 13.27 1.87 -43.14
#